data_AF-A0A7V9Z0A4-F1
#
_entry.id   AF-A0A7V9Z0A4-F1
#
_cell.length_a   1.000
_cell.length_b   1.000
_cell.length_c   1.000
_cell.angle_alpha   90.00
_cell.angle_beta   90.00
_cell.angle_gamma   90.00
#
_symmetry.space_group_name_H-M   'P 1'
#
loop_
_entity.id
_entity.type
_entity.pdbx_description
1 polymer ?
#
loop_
_entity_poly.entity_id
_entity_poly.type
_entity_poly.pdbx_seq_one_letter_code
_entity_poly.pdbx_strand_id
1 'polypeptide(L)'
;MQLVGNYLDQVEIKELISTFNNKLKFQNLIREMKQQEKFDFNEDTVEVIQALKFDVVKGNDVISAKSLYLKVNDNVKIKYLVRHLNGDKETTNDFFIGSITRNSDDGEGFTVTHFKARHDTFISSFETRLTEEAIKAAAEVDTQAKEEFPIDENYYPGMLLDQVDSEGFLDGCLPGGYIWCGMKCGGSVACTSSQYGINELDHCCKSHDCCYSRNNVDYPNCYCDQRLCDCAQAAPAYGMTPVVEAIFCFVC
;
A
#
# COMPACT_ATOMS: atom_id res chain seq x y z
N MET A 1 -10.08 -13.15 -2.09
CA MET A 1 -10.05 -11.87 -1.37
C MET A 1 -11.07 -11.00 -2.05
N GLN A 2 -12.09 -10.57 -1.31
CA GLN A 2 -13.11 -9.69 -1.86
C GLN A 2 -12.60 -8.25 -1.77
N LEU A 3 -12.58 -7.55 -2.90
CA LEU A 3 -12.12 -6.18 -3.06
C LEU A 3 -13.12 -5.47 -3.97
N VAL A 4 -13.55 -4.28 -3.60
CA VAL A 4 -14.33 -3.38 -4.45
C VAL A 4 -13.96 -1.95 -4.09
N GLY A 5 -13.94 -1.05 -5.06
CA GLY A 5 -13.65 0.35 -4.77
C GLY A 5 -13.98 1.26 -5.92
N ASN A 6 -13.48 2.48 -5.82
CA ASN A 6 -13.54 3.48 -6.86
C ASN A 6 -12.38 4.47 -6.68
N TYR A 7 -12.22 5.40 -7.61
CA TYR A 7 -11.32 6.52 -7.46
C TYR A 7 -11.90 7.55 -6.49
N LEU A 8 -11.02 8.23 -5.76
CA LEU A 8 -11.41 9.43 -5.02
C LEU A 8 -11.70 10.55 -6.02
N ASP A 9 -12.79 11.28 -5.82
CA ASP A 9 -13.06 12.47 -6.62
C ASP A 9 -12.20 13.67 -6.20
N GLN A 10 -12.22 14.74 -6.99
CA GLN A 10 -11.42 15.94 -6.73
C GLN A 10 -11.76 16.65 -5.42
N VAL A 11 -13.01 16.56 -4.95
CA VAL A 11 -13.43 17.13 -3.66
C VAL A 11 -12.84 16.30 -2.54
N GLU A 12 -12.99 14.97 -2.59
CA GLU A 12 -12.43 14.05 -1.60
C GLU A 12 -10.90 14.14 -1.50
N ILE A 13 -10.21 14.28 -2.64
CA ILE A 13 -8.75 14.46 -2.68
C ILE A 13 -8.35 15.73 -1.94
N LYS A 14 -8.99 16.87 -2.26
CA LYS A 14 -8.70 18.16 -1.61
C LYS A 14 -9.01 18.13 -0.12
N GLU A 15 -10.13 17.54 0.27
CA GLU A 15 -10.49 17.36 1.67
C GLU A 15 -9.41 16.57 2.41
N LEU A 16 -8.97 15.41 1.88
CA LEU A 16 -7.91 14.62 2.50
C LEU A 16 -6.60 15.41 2.63
N ILE A 17 -6.12 16.02 1.53
CA ILE A 17 -4.86 16.77 1.51
C ILE A 17 -4.90 17.94 2.52
N SER A 18 -6.02 18.66 2.61
CA SER A 18 -6.18 19.79 3.55
C SER A 18 -6.05 19.38 5.02
N THR A 19 -6.23 18.09 5.34
CA THR A 19 -6.04 17.59 6.71
C THR A 19 -4.59 17.28 7.05
N PHE A 20 -3.69 17.19 6.07
CA PHE A 20 -2.32 16.69 6.28
C PHE A 20 -1.54 17.59 7.22
N ASN A 21 -1.63 18.91 7.04
CA ASN A 21 -0.93 19.87 7.90
C ASN A 21 -1.42 19.86 9.35
N ASN A 22 -2.61 19.30 9.64
CA ASN A 22 -3.12 19.14 11.00
C ASN A 22 -2.62 17.85 11.67
N LYS A 23 -1.91 16.96 10.95
CA LYS A 23 -1.42 15.67 11.46
C LYS A 23 0.05 15.78 11.87
N LEU A 24 0.34 15.58 13.16
CA LEU A 24 1.72 15.61 13.69
C LEU A 24 2.66 14.65 12.96
N LYS A 25 2.20 13.42 12.65
CA LYS A 25 2.96 12.46 11.85
C LYS A 25 3.39 12.99 10.48
N PHE A 26 2.54 13.76 9.80
CA PHE A 26 2.88 14.38 8.51
C PHE A 26 3.91 15.50 8.67
N GLN A 27 3.71 16.40 9.64
CA GLN A 27 4.66 17.47 9.93
C GLN A 27 6.05 16.91 10.24
N ASN A 28 6.13 15.86 11.05
CA ASN A 28 7.38 15.18 11.36
C ASN A 28 7.98 14.49 10.14
N LEU A 29 7.17 13.81 9.31
CA LEU A 29 7.63 13.22 8.06
C LEU A 29 8.31 14.26 7.16
N ILE A 30 7.63 15.37 6.90
CA ILE A 30 8.16 16.46 6.08
C ILE A 30 9.46 17.00 6.67
N ARG A 31 9.51 17.23 7.99
CA ARG A 31 10.73 17.69 8.66
C ARG A 31 11.92 16.75 8.45
N GLU A 32 11.73 15.45 8.65
CA GLU A 32 12.83 14.48 8.50
C GLU A 32 13.26 14.34 7.04
N MET A 33 12.30 14.32 6.09
CA MET A 33 12.63 14.27 4.66
C MET A 33 13.40 15.53 4.21
N LYS A 34 13.04 16.71 4.73
CA LYS A 34 13.72 17.98 4.42
C LYS A 34 15.16 18.06 4.92
N GLN A 35 15.56 17.19 5.86
CA GLN A 35 16.97 17.08 6.27
C GLN A 35 17.84 16.47 5.17
N GLN A 36 17.24 15.69 4.25
CA GLN A 36 17.97 15.00 3.19
C GLN A 36 17.73 15.58 1.79
N GLU A 37 16.55 16.14 1.52
CA GLU A 37 16.20 16.69 0.21
C GLU A 37 15.47 18.02 0.37
N LYS A 38 15.84 19.03 -0.40
CA LYS A 38 15.14 20.33 -0.35
C LYS A 38 13.89 20.28 -1.20
N PHE A 39 12.73 20.38 -0.57
CA PHE A 39 11.45 20.50 -1.26
C PHE A 39 10.45 21.26 -0.39
N ASP A 40 9.36 21.72 -1.00
CA ASP A 40 8.20 22.26 -0.31
C ASP A 40 6.96 21.47 -0.71
N PHE A 41 6.16 21.10 0.28
CA PHE A 41 4.87 20.49 0.04
C PHE A 41 3.83 21.60 -0.11
N ASN A 42 3.17 21.65 -1.28
CA ASN A 42 2.11 22.59 -1.57
C ASN A 42 0.85 21.81 -1.96
N GLU A 43 -0.20 21.97 -1.16
CA GLU A 43 -1.49 21.30 -1.32
C GLU A 43 -2.16 21.62 -2.66
N ASP A 44 -1.92 22.81 -3.21
CA ASP A 44 -2.55 23.29 -4.46
C ASP A 44 -1.85 22.80 -5.72
N THR A 45 -0.57 22.39 -5.62
CA THR A 45 0.27 22.06 -6.78
C THR A 45 0.83 20.64 -6.76
N VAL A 46 0.56 19.87 -5.71
CA VAL A 46 0.99 18.47 -5.63
C VAL A 46 0.27 17.63 -6.68
N GLU A 47 1.04 16.82 -7.43
CA GLU A 47 0.48 15.96 -8.46
C GLU A 47 -0.02 14.65 -7.83
N VAL A 48 -1.22 14.24 -8.21
CA VAL A 48 -1.84 12.98 -7.74
C VAL A 48 -1.50 11.86 -8.73
N ILE A 49 -0.69 10.90 -8.30
CA ILE A 49 -0.34 9.70 -9.10
C ILE A 49 -1.47 8.67 -9.02
N GLN A 50 -2.01 8.44 -7.82
CA GLN A 50 -3.06 7.47 -7.56
C GLN A 50 -3.96 7.96 -6.41
N ALA A 51 -5.27 7.77 -6.55
CA ALA A 51 -6.24 8.13 -5.53
C ALA A 51 -7.39 7.12 -5.51
N LEU A 52 -7.41 6.26 -4.49
CA LEU A 52 -8.35 5.14 -4.38
C LEU A 52 -9.15 5.21 -3.08
N LYS A 53 -10.41 4.79 -3.16
CA LYS A 53 -11.25 4.42 -2.01
C LYS A 53 -11.76 3.00 -2.24
N PHE A 54 -11.65 2.13 -1.26
CA PHE A 54 -11.99 0.72 -1.45
C PHE A 54 -12.31 0.02 -0.13
N ASP A 55 -13.08 -1.05 -0.25
CA ASP A 55 -13.31 -2.02 0.80
C ASP A 55 -12.59 -3.33 0.44
N VAL A 56 -11.97 -3.95 1.43
CA VAL A 56 -11.37 -5.27 1.27
C VAL A 56 -11.67 -6.16 2.46
N VAL A 57 -12.03 -7.42 2.19
CA VAL A 57 -12.29 -8.43 3.22
C VAL A 57 -10.99 -9.12 3.61
N LYS A 58 -10.76 -9.23 4.93
CA LYS A 58 -9.72 -10.07 5.51
C LYS A 58 -10.26 -10.84 6.72
N GLY A 59 -10.41 -12.15 6.57
CA GLY A 59 -11.03 -12.97 7.61
C GLY A 59 -12.50 -12.56 7.76
N ASN A 60 -12.89 -12.15 8.97
CA ASN A 60 -14.24 -11.66 9.27
C ASN A 60 -14.36 -10.13 9.21
N ASP A 61 -13.26 -9.43 8.95
CA ASP A 61 -13.22 -7.97 8.96
C ASP A 61 -13.33 -7.40 7.54
N VAL A 62 -14.10 -6.32 7.41
CA VAL A 62 -14.11 -5.43 6.25
C VAL A 62 -13.25 -4.21 6.56
N ILE A 63 -12.24 -3.96 5.74
CA ILE A 63 -11.37 -2.81 5.84
C ILE A 63 -11.79 -1.80 4.78
N SER A 64 -12.34 -0.67 5.20
CA SER A 64 -12.62 0.47 4.31
C SER A 64 -11.44 1.44 4.35
N ALA A 65 -10.81 1.70 3.21
CA ALA A 65 -9.61 2.50 3.12
C ALA A 65 -9.69 3.59 2.05
N LYS A 66 -9.00 4.70 2.31
CA LYS A 66 -8.66 5.72 1.31
C LYS A 66 -7.15 5.80 1.19
N SER A 67 -6.64 5.86 -0.04
CA SER A 67 -5.21 5.99 -0.31
C SER A 67 -4.93 7.08 -1.33
N LEU A 68 -3.91 7.88 -1.06
CA LEU A 68 -3.36 8.88 -1.97
C LEU A 68 -1.88 8.58 -2.20
N TYR A 69 -1.45 8.59 -3.45
CA TYR A 69 -0.05 8.60 -3.82
C TYR A 69 0.26 9.88 -4.59
N LEU A 70 1.14 10.69 -4.01
CA LEU A 70 1.40 12.05 -4.42
C LEU A 70 2.85 12.21 -4.88
N LYS A 71 3.04 12.97 -5.96
CA LYS A 71 4.34 13.44 -6.44
C LYS A 71 4.50 14.89 -6.00
N VAL A 72 5.48 15.13 -5.13
CA VAL A 72 5.81 16.49 -4.67
C VAL A 72 6.79 17.15 -5.64
N ASN A 73 7.77 16.38 -6.10
CA ASN A 73 8.65 16.70 -7.23
C ASN A 73 9.17 15.38 -7.84
N ASP A 74 10.15 15.45 -8.75
CA ASP A 74 10.67 14.25 -9.43
C ASP A 74 11.34 13.23 -8.48
N ASN A 75 11.94 13.70 -7.39
CA ASN A 75 12.67 12.87 -6.43
C ASN A 75 11.82 12.51 -5.20
N VAL A 76 10.77 13.28 -4.91
CA VAL A 76 10.03 13.20 -3.64
C VAL A 76 8.59 12.78 -3.90
N LYS A 77 8.20 11.66 -3.31
CA LYS A 77 6.83 11.14 -3.34
C LYS A 77 6.33 10.89 -1.93
N ILE A 78 5.03 11.05 -1.73
CA ILE A 78 4.36 10.83 -0.44
C ILE A 78 3.13 9.97 -0.67
N LYS A 79 3.03 8.87 0.07
CA LYS A 79 1.81 8.07 0.15
C LYS A 79 1.11 8.35 1.46
N TYR A 80 -0.21 8.47 1.41
CA TYR A 80 -1.08 8.50 2.57
C TYR A 80 -2.08 7.35 2.48
N LEU A 81 -2.32 6.69 3.61
CA LEU A 81 -3.36 5.70 3.74
C LEU A 81 -4.10 5.93 5.05
N VAL A 82 -5.43 5.90 5.00
CA VAL A 82 -6.32 5.88 6.16
C VAL A 82 -7.29 4.73 6.00
N ARG A 83 -7.54 3.99 7.07
CA ARG A 83 -8.49 2.88 7.08
C ARG A 83 -9.33 2.83 8.34
N HIS A 84 -10.48 2.21 8.21
CA HIS A 84 -11.43 1.89 9.27
C HIS A 84 -11.82 0.42 9.17
N LEU A 85 -12.06 -0.22 10.31
CA LEU A 85 -12.50 -1.61 10.39
C LEU A 85 -14.00 -1.67 10.62
N ASN A 86 -14.68 -2.52 9.86
CA ASN A 86 -16.09 -2.87 10.06
C ASN A 86 -17.03 -1.66 10.15
N GLY A 87 -16.75 -0.60 9.38
CA GLY A 87 -17.53 0.65 9.38
C GLY A 87 -17.34 1.52 10.63
N ASP A 88 -16.53 1.09 11.60
CA ASP A 88 -16.26 1.84 12.82
C ASP A 88 -15.23 2.95 12.54
N LYS A 89 -15.71 4.19 12.46
CA LYS A 89 -14.86 5.37 12.25
C LYS A 89 -13.90 5.64 13.41
N GLU A 90 -14.16 5.13 14.61
CA GLU A 90 -13.27 5.31 15.76
C GLU A 90 -12.02 4.40 15.66
N THR A 91 -12.05 3.33 14.85
CA THR A 91 -10.89 2.46 14.60
C THR A 91 -9.87 3.06 13.61
N THR A 92 -9.93 4.37 13.36
CA THR A 92 -9.09 5.05 12.37
C THR A 92 -7.62 4.75 12.60
N ASN A 93 -6.99 4.11 11.61
CA ASN A 93 -5.54 3.94 11.55
C ASN A 93 -5.05 4.57 10.25
N ASP A 94 -4.21 5.60 10.38
CA ASP A 94 -3.61 6.29 9.25
C ASP A 94 -2.09 6.39 9.37
N PHE A 95 -1.43 6.42 8.22
CA PHE A 95 0.02 6.56 8.15
C PHE A 95 0.45 7.22 6.84
N PHE A 96 1.64 7.79 6.87
CA PHE A 96 2.31 8.31 5.69
C PHE A 96 3.58 7.54 5.41
N ILE A 97 3.88 7.35 4.12
CA ILE A 97 5.16 6.85 3.63
C ILE A 97 5.75 7.89 2.69
N GLY A 98 6.85 8.51 3.11
CA GLY A 98 7.67 9.37 2.25
C GLY A 98 8.71 8.55 1.50
N SER A 99 9.08 8.98 0.30
CA SER A 99 10.18 8.38 -0.45
C SER A 99 10.99 9.47 -1.13
N ILE A 100 12.32 9.37 -1.01
CA ILE A 100 13.28 10.18 -1.75
C ILE A 100 14.10 9.27 -2.63
N THR A 101 14.04 9.49 -3.94
CA THR A 101 14.79 8.75 -4.95
C THR A 101 16.03 9.53 -5.36
N ARG A 102 17.19 8.86 -5.38
CA ARG A 102 18.47 9.39 -5.87
C ARG A 102 19.13 8.38 -6.79
N ASN A 103 19.99 8.84 -7.69
CA ASN A 103 20.84 7.92 -8.44
C ASN A 103 21.73 7.14 -7.48
N SER A 104 21.95 5.86 -7.77
CA SER A 104 22.87 5.04 -6.98
C SER A 104 24.32 5.52 -7.13
N ASP A 105 25.11 5.41 -6.06
CA ASP A 105 26.52 5.84 -6.04
C ASP A 105 27.41 5.02 -7.00
N ASP A 106 27.01 3.80 -7.31
CA ASP A 106 27.67 2.92 -8.29
C ASP A 106 27.24 3.20 -9.74
N GLY A 107 26.32 4.15 -9.96
CA GLY A 107 25.81 4.53 -11.26
C GLY A 107 24.78 3.55 -11.86
N GLU A 108 24.43 2.48 -11.14
CA GLU A 108 23.45 1.49 -11.58
C GLU A 108 22.14 1.65 -10.79
N GLY A 109 21.13 2.22 -11.44
CA GLY A 109 19.79 2.38 -10.87
C GLY A 109 19.70 3.48 -9.81
N PHE A 110 18.86 3.26 -8.80
CA PHE A 110 18.44 4.26 -7.85
C PHE A 110 18.50 3.74 -6.41
N THR A 111 18.96 4.61 -5.50
CA THR A 111 18.75 4.45 -4.07
C THR A 111 17.46 5.17 -3.69
N VAL A 112 16.55 4.47 -3.02
CA VAL A 112 15.32 5.05 -2.47
C VAL A 112 15.37 5.02 -0.95
N THR A 113 15.36 6.19 -0.33
CA THR A 113 15.19 6.32 1.12
C THR A 113 13.70 6.43 1.42
N HIS A 114 13.18 5.46 2.16
CA HIS A 114 11.78 5.42 2.58
C HIS A 114 11.65 5.91 4.02
N PHE A 115 10.61 6.69 4.30
CA PHE A 115 10.32 7.25 5.62
C PHE A 115 8.92 6.83 6.06
N LYS A 116 8.81 6.19 7.22
CA LYS A 116 7.53 5.69 7.76
C LYS A 116 7.06 6.58 8.90
N ALA A 117 5.88 7.16 8.72
CA ALA A 117 5.23 8.02 9.70
C ALA A 117 3.90 7.40 10.13
N ARG A 118 3.98 6.35 10.96
CA ARG A 118 2.80 5.67 11.53
C ARG A 118 2.41 6.21 12.91
N HIS A 119 3.35 6.83 13.63
CA HIS A 119 3.13 7.47 14.94
C HIS A 119 3.41 8.96 14.88
N ASP A 120 2.85 9.69 15.85
CA ASP A 120 3.01 11.15 15.93
C ASP A 120 4.38 11.60 16.44
N THR A 121 5.21 10.70 16.98
CA THR A 121 6.43 11.08 17.70
C THR A 121 7.72 10.57 17.07
N PHE A 122 7.66 9.58 16.17
CA PHE A 122 8.86 9.04 15.54
C PHE A 122 8.65 8.75 14.07
N ILE A 123 9.73 8.91 13.31
CA ILE A 123 9.85 8.54 11.91
C ILE A 123 10.94 7.48 11.84
N SER A 124 10.66 6.33 11.22
CA SER A 124 11.69 5.36 10.88
C SER A 124 12.04 5.48 9.40
N SER A 125 13.29 5.21 9.04
CA SER A 125 13.72 5.22 7.65
C SER A 125 14.55 3.99 7.32
N PHE A 126 14.50 3.59 6.05
CA PHE A 126 15.32 2.53 5.50
C PHE A 126 15.58 2.81 4.02
N GLU A 127 16.63 2.19 3.48
CA GLU A 127 17.02 2.38 2.08
C GLU A 127 16.82 1.09 1.29
N THR A 128 16.45 1.26 0.03
CA THR A 128 16.39 0.19 -0.96
C THR A 128 17.16 0.61 -2.20
N ARG A 129 17.58 -0.40 -2.98
CA ARG A 129 18.15 -0.18 -4.31
C ARG A 129 17.18 -0.74 -5.33
N LEU A 130 16.84 0.06 -6.32
CA LEU A 130 15.98 -0.32 -7.44
C LEU A 130 16.75 -0.14 -8.74
N THR A 131 16.67 -1.13 -9.63
CA THR A 131 17.24 -0.99 -10.98
C THR A 131 16.29 -0.18 -11.86
N GLU A 132 16.80 0.35 -12.98
CA GLU A 132 15.93 1.00 -13.97
C GLU A 132 14.87 0.04 -14.51
N GLU A 133 15.23 -1.23 -14.71
CA GLU A 133 14.32 -2.27 -15.20
C GLU A 133 13.20 -2.52 -14.20
N ALA A 134 13.49 -2.57 -12.90
CA ALA A 134 12.47 -2.75 -11.87
C ALA A 134 11.46 -1.58 -11.87
N ILE A 135 11.92 -0.34 -12.05
CA ILE A 135 11.04 0.83 -12.15
C ILE A 135 10.18 0.79 -13.42
N LYS A 136 10.76 0.41 -14.57
CA LYS A 136 10.02 0.29 -15.84
C LYS A 136 8.98 -0.83 -15.78
N ALA A 137 9.36 -2.01 -15.29
CA ALA A 137 8.46 -3.14 -15.08
C ALA A 137 7.31 -2.75 -14.13
N ALA A 138 7.59 -1.96 -13.11
CA ALA A 138 6.56 -1.45 -12.21
C ALA A 138 5.50 -0.60 -12.91
N ALA A 139 5.92 0.29 -13.81
CA ALA A 139 4.99 1.12 -14.58
C ALA A 139 4.11 0.29 -15.54
N GLU A 140 4.65 -0.78 -16.13
CA GLU A 140 3.90 -1.68 -17.02
C GLU A 140 2.87 -2.50 -16.24
N VAL A 141 3.27 -3.16 -15.15
CA VAL A 141 2.36 -3.98 -14.33
C VAL A 141 1.30 -3.12 -13.63
N ASP A 142 1.65 -1.89 -13.25
CA ASP A 142 0.68 -0.93 -12.70
C ASP A 142 -0.44 -0.59 -13.69
N THR A 143 -0.14 -0.54 -14.99
CA THR A 143 -1.17 -0.30 -16.03
C THR A 143 -2.20 -1.43 -16.03
N GLN A 144 -1.75 -2.69 -16.03
CA GLN A 144 -2.65 -3.84 -15.96
C GLN A 144 -3.43 -3.90 -14.64
N ALA A 145 -2.76 -3.65 -13.51
CA ALA A 145 -3.41 -3.64 -12.21
C ALA A 145 -4.49 -2.55 -12.10
N LYS A 146 -4.29 -1.39 -12.74
CA LYS A 146 -5.28 -0.31 -12.83
C LYS A 146 -6.50 -0.70 -13.66
N GLU A 147 -6.29 -1.38 -14.78
CA GLU A 147 -7.39 -1.88 -15.62
C GLU A 147 -8.20 -2.99 -14.95
N GLU A 148 -7.55 -3.83 -14.14
CA GLU A 148 -8.19 -4.96 -13.46
C GLU A 148 -8.70 -4.64 -12.05
N PHE A 149 -8.44 -3.44 -11.51
CA PHE A 149 -8.97 -3.04 -10.21
C PHE A 149 -10.51 -3.09 -10.24
N PRO A 150 -11.18 -3.71 -9.25
CA PRO A 150 -12.63 -3.90 -9.26
C PRO A 150 -13.34 -2.58 -8.91
N ILE A 151 -13.46 -1.71 -9.91
CA ILE A 151 -14.14 -0.42 -9.81
C ILE A 151 -15.65 -0.62 -9.89
N ASP A 152 -16.38 -0.08 -8.91
CA ASP A 152 -17.83 0.07 -8.93
C ASP A 152 -18.18 1.57 -8.87
N GLU A 153 -18.90 2.06 -9.88
CA GLU A 153 -19.31 3.47 -9.95
C GLU A 153 -20.20 3.89 -8.78
N ASN A 154 -20.93 2.95 -8.16
CA ASN A 154 -21.80 3.16 -7.01
C ASN A 154 -21.13 2.82 -5.68
N TYR A 155 -19.81 2.57 -5.68
CA TYR A 155 -19.07 2.27 -4.45
C TYR A 155 -19.29 3.32 -3.36
N TYR A 156 -19.56 2.84 -2.14
CA TYR A 156 -19.54 3.61 -0.92
C TYR A 156 -18.70 2.89 0.15
N PRO A 157 -18.04 3.62 1.07
CA PRO A 157 -17.31 2.99 2.17
C PRO A 157 -18.21 2.10 3.02
N GLY A 158 -17.82 0.84 3.19
CA GLY A 158 -18.60 -0.17 3.91
C GLY A 158 -19.55 -0.98 3.03
N MET A 159 -19.57 -0.79 1.70
CA MET A 159 -20.35 -1.59 0.75
C MET A 159 -20.18 -3.10 0.96
N LEU A 160 -18.99 -3.58 1.32
CA LEU A 160 -18.79 -5.01 1.55
C LEU A 160 -19.44 -5.51 2.84
N LEU A 161 -19.74 -4.66 3.82
CA LEU A 161 -20.47 -5.05 5.04
C LEU A 161 -21.92 -5.47 4.72
N ASP A 162 -22.53 -4.83 3.73
CA ASP A 162 -23.89 -5.14 3.29
C ASP A 162 -23.95 -6.40 2.40
N GLN A 163 -22.80 -6.86 1.91
CA GLN A 163 -22.68 -7.99 0.98
C GLN A 163 -22.17 -9.28 1.65
N VAL A 164 -21.80 -9.25 2.94
CA VAL A 164 -21.23 -10.41 3.66
C VAL A 164 -22.16 -11.64 3.67
N ASP A 165 -23.48 -11.44 3.53
CA ASP A 165 -24.47 -12.54 3.47
C ASP A 165 -24.70 -13.11 2.05
N SER A 166 -24.06 -12.57 1.01
CA SER A 166 -24.18 -13.10 -0.36
C SER A 166 -23.09 -14.13 -0.65
N GLU A 167 -23.40 -15.41 -0.40
CA GLU A 167 -22.60 -16.56 -0.81
C GLU A 167 -22.30 -16.48 -2.33
N GLY A 168 -21.10 -16.03 -2.74
CA GLY A 168 -20.77 -16.09 -4.17
C GLY A 168 -19.50 -15.42 -4.71
N PHE A 169 -18.82 -14.52 -4.00
CA PHE A 169 -17.76 -13.70 -4.64
C PHE A 169 -16.34 -13.92 -4.07
N LEU A 170 -15.78 -15.08 -4.44
CA LEU A 170 -14.37 -15.47 -4.63
C LEU A 170 -13.30 -15.11 -3.57
N ASP A 171 -12.92 -16.14 -2.81
CA ASP A 171 -11.54 -16.34 -2.37
C ASP A 171 -10.60 -16.49 -3.58
N GLY A 172 -9.94 -15.42 -3.98
CA GLY A 172 -8.84 -15.46 -4.95
C GLY A 172 -7.74 -14.44 -4.69
N CYS A 173 -6.82 -14.37 -5.66
CA CYS A 173 -5.69 -13.45 -5.66
C CYS A 173 -6.10 -12.04 -6.05
N LEU A 174 -5.25 -11.08 -5.73
CA LEU A 174 -5.43 -9.71 -6.15
C LEU A 174 -5.53 -9.64 -7.69
N PRO A 175 -6.35 -8.74 -8.23
CA PRO A 175 -6.41 -8.50 -9.67
C PRO A 175 -5.06 -8.02 -10.22
N GLY A 176 -4.85 -8.19 -11.52
CA GLY A 176 -3.58 -7.92 -12.22
C GLY A 176 -2.73 -9.17 -12.41
N GLY A 177 -3.32 -10.37 -12.29
CA GLY A 177 -2.61 -11.65 -12.43
C GLY A 177 -1.74 -12.06 -11.25
N TYR A 178 -1.92 -11.47 -10.06
CA TYR A 178 -1.15 -11.85 -8.87
C TYR A 178 -1.37 -13.33 -8.54
N ILE A 179 -0.30 -13.97 -8.06
CA ILE A 179 -0.27 -15.43 -7.84
C ILE A 179 -0.23 -15.74 -6.34
N TRP A 180 0.38 -14.86 -5.56
CA TRP A 180 0.66 -15.05 -4.14
C TRP A 180 -0.07 -14.03 -3.27
N CYS A 181 -0.36 -12.83 -3.78
CA CYS A 181 -1.15 -11.87 -3.00
C CYS A 181 -2.65 -12.22 -3.03
N GLY A 182 -3.20 -12.71 -1.91
CA GLY A 182 -4.64 -12.87 -1.76
C GLY A 182 -5.06 -13.88 -0.69
N MET A 183 -6.34 -13.87 -0.32
CA MET A 183 -6.90 -14.92 0.55
C MET A 183 -6.96 -16.21 -0.26
N LYS A 184 -6.20 -17.22 0.19
CA LYS A 184 -6.00 -18.54 -0.44
C LYS A 184 -5.06 -18.56 -1.66
N CYS A 185 -4.23 -17.53 -1.81
CA CYS A 185 -3.12 -17.55 -2.74
C CYS A 185 -1.87 -18.08 -2.03
N GLY A 186 -1.09 -18.91 -2.72
CA GLY A 186 0.20 -19.38 -2.24
C GLY A 186 0.23 -20.40 -1.10
N GLY A 187 -0.30 -20.05 0.08
CA GLY A 187 -0.30 -20.89 1.27
C GLY A 187 1.05 -21.58 1.56
N SER A 188 1.03 -22.83 2.01
CA SER A 188 2.26 -23.59 2.28
C SER A 188 3.11 -23.87 1.04
N VAL A 189 2.51 -23.84 -0.15
CA VAL A 189 3.22 -24.05 -1.44
C VAL A 189 4.18 -22.90 -1.73
N ALA A 190 3.92 -21.70 -1.19
CA ALA A 190 4.81 -20.55 -1.33
C ALA A 190 6.24 -20.82 -0.84
N CYS A 191 6.41 -21.69 0.16
CA CYS A 191 7.74 -22.04 0.70
C CYS A 191 8.60 -22.93 -0.20
N THR A 192 7.97 -23.71 -1.08
CA THR A 192 8.65 -24.72 -1.90
C THR A 192 8.59 -24.41 -3.39
N SER A 193 7.68 -23.53 -3.81
CA SER A 193 7.56 -23.11 -5.20
C SER A 193 8.80 -22.34 -5.66
N SER A 194 9.30 -22.68 -6.84
CA SER A 194 10.35 -21.91 -7.55
C SER A 194 9.79 -20.73 -8.33
N GLN A 195 8.47 -20.66 -8.54
CA GLN A 195 7.83 -19.59 -9.30
C GLN A 195 8.01 -18.25 -8.56
N TYR A 196 8.60 -17.28 -9.26
CA TYR A 196 8.70 -15.90 -8.78
C TYR A 196 7.31 -15.25 -8.85
N GLY A 197 7.08 -14.20 -8.06
CA GLY A 197 5.85 -13.41 -8.19
C GLY A 197 5.83 -12.71 -9.56
N ILE A 198 4.67 -12.23 -10.00
CA ILE A 198 4.62 -11.45 -11.25
C ILE A 198 5.38 -10.11 -11.13
N ASN A 199 5.61 -9.65 -9.90
CA ASN A 199 6.42 -8.48 -9.54
C ASN A 199 6.93 -8.62 -8.09
N GLU A 200 7.67 -7.63 -7.60
CA GLU A 200 8.23 -7.62 -6.24
C GLU A 200 7.14 -7.64 -5.16
N LEU A 201 6.00 -6.96 -5.37
CA LEU A 201 4.89 -6.99 -4.40
C LEU A 201 4.30 -8.40 -4.27
N ASP A 202 4.09 -9.09 -5.39
CA ASP A 202 3.62 -10.48 -5.41
C ASP A 202 4.67 -11.41 -4.77
N HIS A 203 5.95 -11.13 -4.98
CA HIS A 203 7.02 -11.86 -4.29
C HIS A 203 7.06 -11.60 -2.77
N CYS A 204 6.73 -10.39 -2.32
CA CYS A 204 6.53 -10.09 -0.90
C CYS A 204 5.41 -10.94 -0.31
N CYS A 205 4.28 -11.08 -1.00
CA CYS A 205 3.17 -11.94 -0.58
C CYS A 205 3.57 -13.42 -0.52
N LYS A 206 4.34 -13.92 -1.49
CA LYS A 206 4.91 -15.28 -1.43
C LYS A 206 5.74 -15.50 -0.16
N SER A 207 6.58 -14.52 0.17
CA SER A 207 7.43 -14.58 1.37
C SER A 207 6.60 -14.55 2.66
N HIS A 208 5.49 -13.81 2.65
CA HIS A 208 4.52 -13.73 3.75
C HIS A 208 3.79 -15.05 3.97
N ASP A 209 3.23 -15.65 2.93
CA ASP A 209 2.58 -16.96 3.00
C ASP A 209 3.55 -18.01 3.56
N CYS A 210 4.80 -17.98 3.11
CA CYS A 210 5.81 -18.88 3.63
C CYS A 210 6.17 -18.59 5.10
N CYS A 211 6.19 -17.32 5.53
CA CYS A 211 6.37 -16.96 6.93
C CYS A 211 5.26 -17.55 7.80
N TYR A 212 4.00 -17.41 7.38
CA TYR A 212 2.85 -17.99 8.08
C TYR A 212 2.96 -19.51 8.17
N SER A 213 3.22 -20.17 7.04
CA SER A 213 3.35 -21.62 6.98
C SER A 213 4.50 -22.17 7.84
N ARG A 214 5.66 -21.50 7.86
CA ARG A 214 6.82 -21.95 8.65
C ARG A 214 6.64 -21.76 10.15
N ASN A 215 5.96 -20.69 10.55
CA ASN A 215 5.73 -20.39 11.96
C ASN A 215 4.44 -21.03 12.50
N ASN A 216 3.61 -21.60 11.62
CA ASN A 216 2.31 -22.16 11.96
C ASN A 216 1.44 -21.17 12.74
N VAL A 217 1.26 -19.99 12.16
CA VAL A 217 0.51 -18.86 12.73
C VAL A 217 -0.60 -18.43 11.78
N ASP A 218 -1.65 -17.84 12.36
CA ASP A 218 -2.79 -17.28 11.64
C ASP A 218 -2.81 -15.75 11.72
N TYR A 219 -3.69 -15.13 10.93
CA TYR A 219 -3.84 -13.68 10.89
C TYR A 219 -4.69 -13.21 12.08
N PRO A 220 -4.35 -12.05 12.70
CA PRO A 220 -3.15 -11.25 12.45
C PRO A 220 -1.90 -11.84 13.13
N ASN A 221 -0.75 -11.75 12.45
CA ASN A 221 0.55 -12.09 13.02
C ASN A 221 1.53 -10.93 12.85
N CYS A 222 1.82 -10.22 13.94
CA CYS A 222 2.63 -9.00 13.92
C CYS A 222 4.00 -9.17 13.24
N TYR A 223 4.66 -10.32 13.40
CA TYR A 223 5.97 -10.54 12.81
C TYR A 223 5.88 -10.71 11.29
N CYS A 224 5.04 -11.64 10.82
CA CYS A 224 4.93 -11.91 9.39
C CYS A 224 4.26 -10.73 8.65
N ASP A 225 3.22 -10.12 9.22
CA ASP A 225 2.51 -8.98 8.62
C ASP A 225 3.39 -7.74 8.52
N GLN A 226 4.17 -7.43 9.56
CA GLN A 226 5.11 -6.31 9.48
C GLN A 226 6.22 -6.56 8.45
N ARG A 227 6.69 -7.81 8.28
CA ARG A 227 7.65 -8.14 7.20
C ARG A 227 7.05 -7.97 5.81
N LEU A 228 5.79 -8.35 5.61
CA LEU A 228 5.08 -8.07 4.35
C LEU A 228 4.95 -6.57 4.13
N CYS A 229 4.54 -5.83 5.15
CA CYS A 229 4.45 -4.38 5.11
C CYS A 229 5.77 -3.72 4.71
N ASP A 230 6.87 -4.11 5.35
CA ASP A 230 8.20 -3.58 5.08
C ASP A 230 8.64 -3.89 3.65
N CYS A 231 8.37 -5.11 3.18
CA CYS A 231 8.67 -5.54 1.80
C CYS A 231 7.83 -4.79 0.77
N ALA A 232 6.51 -4.64 1.00
CA ALA A 232 5.61 -3.92 0.11
C ALA A 232 5.96 -2.43 0.00
N GLN A 233 6.46 -1.83 1.09
CA GLN A 233 6.95 -0.45 1.10
C GLN A 233 8.31 -0.29 0.43
N ALA A 234 9.12 -1.36 0.41
CA ALA A 234 10.43 -1.42 -0.24
C ALA A 234 10.33 -1.64 -1.75
N ALA A 235 9.28 -2.34 -2.19
CA ALA A 235 9.01 -2.61 -3.59
C ALA A 235 8.67 -1.30 -4.35
N PRO A 236 8.86 -1.27 -5.69
CA PRO A 236 8.27 -0.24 -6.51
C PRO A 236 6.76 -0.05 -6.21
N ALA A 237 6.25 1.16 -6.41
CA ALA A 237 4.83 1.41 -6.19
C ALA A 237 4.00 0.76 -7.32
N TYR A 238 3.22 -0.26 -6.96
CA TYR A 238 2.29 -0.96 -7.84
C TYR A 238 0.85 -0.56 -7.51
N GLY A 239 -0.05 -0.72 -8.48
CA GLY A 239 -1.46 -0.35 -8.34
C GLY A 239 -2.16 -1.01 -7.16
N MET A 240 -1.75 -2.23 -6.81
CA MET A 240 -2.28 -3.02 -5.69
C MET A 240 -1.55 -2.83 -4.36
N THR A 241 -0.45 -2.08 -4.33
CA THR A 241 0.29 -1.80 -3.08
C THR A 241 -0.62 -1.23 -1.98
N PRO A 242 -1.54 -0.27 -2.24
CA PRO A 242 -2.43 0.26 -1.22
C PRO A 242 -3.32 -0.81 -0.56
N VAL A 243 -3.75 -1.83 -1.31
CA VAL A 243 -4.59 -2.92 -0.76
C VAL A 243 -3.79 -3.77 0.21
N VAL A 244 -2.56 -4.15 -0.17
CA VAL A 244 -1.65 -4.90 0.69
C VAL A 244 -1.31 -4.11 1.96
N GLU A 245 -0.99 -2.82 1.81
CA GLU A 245 -0.70 -1.94 2.94
C GLU A 245 -1.92 -1.74 3.85
N ALA A 246 -3.12 -1.58 3.29
CA ALA A 246 -4.35 -1.47 4.07
C ALA A 246 -4.58 -2.70 4.96
N ILE A 247 -4.29 -3.90 4.47
CA ILE A 247 -4.54 -5.15 5.20
C ILE A 247 -3.43 -5.46 6.22
N PHE A 248 -2.16 -5.25 5.86
CA PHE A 248 -1.03 -5.85 6.60
C PHE A 248 -0.11 -4.83 7.27
N CYS A 249 -0.11 -3.56 6.86
CA CYS A 249 0.78 -2.58 7.48
C CYS A 249 0.26 -2.11 8.83
N PHE A 250 1.10 -2.17 9.86
CA PHE A 250 0.84 -1.57 11.17
C PHE A 250 -0.48 -2.07 11.80
N VAL A 251 -0.79 -3.35 11.56
CA VAL A 251 -1.87 -4.08 12.25
C VAL A 251 -1.47 -4.43 13.69
N CYS A 252 -0.18 -4.30 13.97
CA CYS A 252 0.47 -4.19 15.27
C CYS A 252 1.50 -3.04 15.18
#